data_AF-A0A0F2NFK7-F1
#
_entry.id   AF-A0A0F2NFK7-F1
#
_cell.length_a   1.000
_cell.length_b   1.000
_cell.length_c   1.000
_cell.angle_alpha   90.00
_cell.angle_beta   90.00
_cell.angle_gamma   90.00
#
_symmetry.space_group_name_H-M   'P 1'
#
loop_
_entity.id
_entity.type
_entity.pdbx_description
1 polymer ?
#
loop_
_entity_poly.entity_id
_entity_poly.type
_entity_poly.pdbx_seq_one_letter_code
_entity_poly.pdbx_strand_id
1 'polypeptide(L)'
;MADNSELINKILEIELNMFLNVPTHQPVDCQENADGFKLVRGSGFAMWSREALESYLEDLFAAARKDINLMTVKYARMDSIIPPINTNPLINRIVEIEEQWEAEVRKKYPSIVISQGAEQAGGSNFARYLKVEIETYSDKTIMLYYENLMVALEKGKNLSEKVYGLIYKQLGFASLEEASSAIGG
;
A
#
# COMPACT_ATOMS: atom_id res chain seq x y z
N MET A 1 2.65 15.36 17.30
CA MET A 1 2.59 14.83 15.93
C MET A 1 1.24 15.25 15.39
N ALA A 2 1.18 15.91 14.24
CA ALA A 2 -0.10 16.28 13.66
C ALA A 2 -0.90 15.00 13.41
N ASP A 3 -2.15 14.98 13.85
CA ASP A 3 -3.03 13.85 13.64
C ASP A 3 -3.40 13.79 12.15
N ASN A 4 -2.89 12.77 11.46
CA ASN A 4 -3.18 12.52 10.06
C ASN A 4 -4.45 11.66 9.88
N SER A 5 -5.12 11.23 10.96
CA SER A 5 -6.25 10.30 10.88
C SER A 5 -7.40 10.81 10.02
N GLU A 6 -7.74 12.10 10.08
CA GLU A 6 -8.77 12.67 9.21
C GLU A 6 -8.40 12.60 7.73
N LEU A 7 -7.13 12.85 7.41
CA LEU A 7 -6.62 12.81 6.04
C LEU A 7 -6.59 11.37 5.50
N ILE A 8 -6.09 10.45 6.31
CA ILE A 8 -6.07 9.02 5.99
C ILE A 8 -7.48 8.49 5.78
N ASN A 9 -8.43 8.84 6.65
CA ASN A 9 -9.83 8.40 6.51
C ASN A 9 -10.45 8.87 5.19
N LYS A 10 -10.21 10.13 4.78
CA LYS A 10 -10.68 10.65 3.50
C LYS A 10 -10.09 9.87 2.31
N ILE A 11 -8.79 9.59 2.35
CA ILE A 11 -8.11 8.79 1.32
C ILE A 11 -8.74 7.39 1.26
N LEU A 12 -8.92 6.74 2.41
CA LEU A 12 -9.49 5.40 2.51
C LEU A 12 -10.93 5.31 2.01
N GLU A 13 -11.75 6.32 2.28
CA GLU A 13 -13.13 6.38 1.78
C GLU A 13 -13.18 6.43 0.25
N ILE A 14 -12.34 7.27 -0.36
CA ILE A 14 -12.27 7.40 -1.82
C ILE A 14 -11.69 6.13 -2.44
N GLU A 15 -10.57 5.62 -1.91
CA GLU A 15 -9.97 4.39 -2.43
C GLU A 15 -10.89 3.18 -2.30
N LEU A 16 -11.58 3.02 -1.16
CA LEU A 16 -12.51 1.92 -0.97
C LEU A 16 -13.67 2.02 -1.96
N ASN A 17 -14.20 3.22 -2.20
CA ASN A 17 -15.23 3.42 -3.22
C ASN A 17 -14.71 3.07 -4.62
N MET A 18 -13.50 3.51 -4.98
CA MET A 18 -12.85 3.14 -6.24
C MET A 18 -12.65 1.62 -6.36
N PHE A 19 -12.18 0.97 -5.29
CA PHE A 19 -11.92 -0.46 -5.21
C PHE A 19 -13.18 -1.30 -5.41
N LEU A 20 -14.28 -0.94 -4.73
CA LEU A 20 -15.58 -1.62 -4.86
C LEU A 20 -16.20 -1.48 -6.26
N ASN A 21 -15.82 -0.44 -7.02
CA ASN A 21 -16.29 -0.20 -8.38
C ASN A 21 -15.31 -0.67 -9.46
N VAL A 22 -14.30 -1.48 -9.14
CA VAL A 22 -13.44 -2.09 -10.16
C VAL A 22 -14.27 -3.08 -10.97
N PRO A 23 -14.30 -2.98 -12.33
CA PRO A 23 -15.01 -3.95 -13.16
C PRO A 23 -14.38 -5.34 -13.03
N THR A 24 -15.06 -6.27 -12.37
CA THR A 24 -14.57 -7.63 -12.20
C THR A 24 -15.17 -8.56 -13.26
N HIS A 25 -14.37 -9.41 -13.92
CA HIS A 25 -14.87 -10.46 -14.82
C HIS A 25 -15.53 -11.65 -14.08
N GLN A 26 -15.38 -11.74 -12.75
CA GLN A 26 -16.12 -12.60 -11.83
C GLN A 26 -16.36 -11.83 -10.54
N PRO A 27 -17.52 -11.94 -9.88
CA PRO A 27 -17.72 -11.35 -8.56
C PRO A 27 -16.69 -12.00 -7.63
N VAL A 28 -15.65 -11.26 -7.27
CA VAL A 28 -14.70 -11.74 -6.27
C VAL A 28 -15.45 -11.58 -4.96
N ASP A 29 -15.78 -12.69 -4.30
CA ASP A 29 -16.38 -12.77 -2.94
C ASP A 29 -15.62 -11.94 -1.87
N CYS A 30 -14.49 -11.32 -2.26
CA CYS A 30 -13.63 -10.49 -1.43
C CYS A 30 -14.06 -9.01 -1.33
N GLN A 31 -15.19 -8.60 -1.96
CA GLN A 31 -15.76 -7.25 -1.73
C GLN A 31 -16.35 -7.08 -0.31
N GLU A 32 -16.38 -8.13 0.52
CA GLU A 32 -17.07 -8.14 1.82
C GLU A 32 -16.23 -7.72 3.04
N ASN A 33 -14.93 -7.37 2.91
CA ASN A 33 -14.12 -6.95 4.06
C ASN A 33 -13.54 -5.53 3.94
N ALA A 34 -14.44 -4.54 3.92
CA ALA A 34 -14.10 -3.12 3.97
C ALA A 34 -13.23 -2.76 5.19
N ASP A 35 -13.44 -3.41 6.33
CA ASP A 35 -12.68 -3.15 7.55
C ASP A 35 -11.24 -3.67 7.43
N GLY A 36 -11.04 -4.84 6.85
CA GLY A 36 -9.72 -5.38 6.53
C GLY A 36 -8.97 -4.52 5.50
N PHE A 37 -9.66 -4.02 4.47
CA PHE A 37 -9.08 -3.07 3.53
C PHE A 37 -8.59 -1.81 4.24
N LYS A 38 -9.45 -1.18 5.06
CA LYS A 38 -9.12 0.04 5.81
C LYS A 38 -7.99 -0.19 6.80
N LEU A 39 -7.96 -1.34 7.47
CA LEU A 39 -6.88 -1.75 8.38
C LEU A 39 -5.53 -1.76 7.68
N VAL A 40 -5.42 -2.50 6.57
CA VAL A 40 -4.15 -2.68 5.85
C VAL A 40 -3.73 -1.37 5.18
N ARG A 41 -4.60 -0.77 4.37
CA ARG A 41 -4.30 0.49 3.66
C ARG A 41 -4.03 1.64 4.63
N GLY A 42 -4.82 1.75 5.69
CA GLY A 42 -4.64 2.77 6.72
C GLY A 42 -3.32 2.62 7.47
N SER A 43 -2.89 1.38 7.76
CA SER A 43 -1.59 1.11 8.37
C SER A 43 -0.42 1.50 7.46
N GLY A 44 -0.57 1.31 6.14
CA GLY A 44 0.38 1.82 5.14
C GLY A 44 0.46 3.35 5.13
N PHE A 45 -0.68 4.02 5.00
CA PHE A 45 -0.76 5.49 4.99
C PHE A 45 -0.31 6.13 6.29
N ALA A 46 -0.41 5.44 7.43
CA ALA A 46 0.12 5.91 8.70
C ALA A 46 1.66 6.08 8.70
N MET A 47 2.37 5.45 7.75
CA MET A 47 3.82 5.61 7.60
C MET A 47 4.21 6.79 6.69
N TRP A 48 3.26 7.34 5.94
CA TRP A 48 3.51 8.41 4.99
C TRP A 48 3.66 9.76 5.67
N SER A 49 4.43 10.66 5.06
CA SER A 49 4.45 12.07 5.46
C SER A 49 3.10 12.72 5.16
N ARG A 50 2.77 13.80 5.88
CA ARG A 50 1.52 14.52 5.65
C ARG A 50 1.46 15.07 4.23
N GLU A 51 2.58 15.56 3.73
CA GLU A 51 2.74 16.13 2.39
C GLU A 51 2.47 15.08 1.31
N ALA A 52 2.98 13.85 1.48
CA ALA A 52 2.71 12.74 0.57
C ALA A 52 1.22 12.36 0.57
N LEU A 53 0.58 12.32 1.75
CA LEU A 53 -0.85 12.04 1.88
C LEU A 53 -1.71 13.13 1.22
N GLU A 54 -1.37 14.41 1.43
CA GLU A 54 -2.09 15.54 0.81
C GLU A 54 -1.95 15.49 -0.72
N SER A 55 -0.75 15.21 -1.23
CA SER A 55 -0.51 15.02 -2.66
C SER A 55 -1.29 13.84 -3.23
N TYR A 56 -1.33 12.71 -2.52
CA TYR A 56 -2.10 11.56 -3.00
C TYR A 56 -3.61 11.79 -2.97
N LEU A 57 -4.11 12.52 -1.97
CA LEU A 57 -5.51 12.93 -1.95
C LEU A 57 -5.84 13.85 -3.14
N GLU A 58 -4.93 14.75 -3.54
CA GLU A 58 -5.06 15.55 -4.76
C GLU A 58 -5.13 14.67 -6.02
N ASP A 59 -4.32 13.61 -6.10
CA ASP A 59 -4.34 12.64 -7.21
C ASP A 59 -5.70 11.95 -7.31
N LEU A 60 -6.24 11.47 -6.18
CA LEU A 60 -7.56 10.84 -6.11
C LEU A 60 -8.66 11.79 -6.58
N PHE A 61 -8.65 13.05 -6.14
CA PHE A 61 -9.61 14.05 -6.61
C PHE A 61 -9.42 14.41 -8.08
N ALA A 62 -8.19 14.49 -8.56
CA ALA A 62 -7.91 14.78 -9.97
C ALA A 62 -8.38 13.66 -10.90
N ALA A 63 -8.22 12.40 -10.48
CA ALA A 63 -8.73 11.24 -11.19
C ALA A 63 -10.26 11.22 -11.19
N ALA A 64 -10.88 11.43 -10.02
CA ALA A 64 -12.34 11.48 -9.89
C ALA A 64 -12.97 12.58 -10.76
N ARG A 65 -12.36 13.78 -10.84
CA ARG A 65 -12.83 14.87 -11.72
C ARG A 65 -12.79 14.54 -13.22
N LYS A 66 -12.03 13.52 -13.62
CA LYS A 66 -11.90 13.03 -14.99
C LYS A 66 -12.68 11.74 -15.22
N ASP A 67 -13.50 11.31 -14.26
CA ASP A 67 -14.19 10.02 -14.25
C ASP A 67 -13.22 8.82 -14.38
N ILE A 68 -12.00 8.96 -13.85
CA ILE A 68 -10.97 7.91 -13.83
C ILE A 68 -10.95 7.25 -12.45
N ASN A 69 -11.11 5.94 -12.44
CA ASN A 69 -10.92 5.09 -11.26
C ASN A 69 -9.47 4.58 -11.21
N LEU A 70 -8.67 5.04 -10.26
CA LEU A 70 -7.25 4.64 -10.14
C LEU A 70 -7.08 3.15 -9.84
N MET A 71 -7.99 2.53 -9.09
CA MET A 71 -7.95 1.09 -8.82
C MET A 71 -8.20 0.28 -10.10
N THR A 72 -9.15 0.69 -10.94
CA THR A 72 -9.36 0.07 -12.25
C THR A 72 -8.11 0.16 -13.14
N VAL A 73 -7.48 1.33 -13.17
CA VAL A 73 -6.25 1.56 -13.94
C VAL A 73 -5.10 0.69 -13.42
N LYS A 74 -4.92 0.61 -12.09
CA LYS A 74 -3.93 -0.26 -11.44
C LYS A 74 -4.12 -1.73 -11.84
N TYR A 75 -5.34 -2.25 -11.76
CA TYR A 75 -5.60 -3.66 -12.11
C TYR A 75 -5.47 -3.93 -13.61
N ALA A 76 -5.94 -3.02 -14.47
CA ALA A 76 -5.71 -3.13 -15.91
C ALA A 76 -4.20 -3.14 -16.25
N ARG A 77 -3.40 -2.34 -15.53
CA ARG A 77 -1.94 -2.33 -15.66
C ARG A 77 -1.32 -3.63 -15.14
N MET A 78 -1.82 -4.14 -14.01
CA MET A 78 -1.41 -5.40 -13.40
C MET A 78 -1.62 -6.58 -14.37
N ASP A 79 -2.76 -6.63 -15.04
CA ASP A 79 -3.12 -7.65 -16.04
C ASP A 79 -2.47 -7.40 -17.41
N SER A 80 -1.62 -6.36 -17.52
CA SER A 80 -0.92 -5.98 -18.76
C SER A 80 -1.87 -5.66 -19.92
N ILE A 81 -3.10 -5.22 -19.61
CA ILE A 81 -4.11 -4.75 -20.57
C ILE A 81 -3.73 -3.37 -21.12
N ILE A 82 -3.06 -2.55 -20.30
CA ILE A 82 -2.59 -1.21 -20.66
C ILE A 82 -1.05 -1.08 -20.48
N PRO A 83 -0.39 -0.19 -21.24
CA PRO A 83 1.02 0.11 -21.07
C PRO A 83 1.31 0.80 -19.72
N PRO A 84 2.59 0.95 -19.32
CA PRO A 84 2.98 1.71 -18.13
C PRO A 84 2.37 3.12 -18.12
N ILE A 85 1.82 3.51 -16.97
CA ILE A 85 1.07 4.76 -16.80
C ILE A 85 2.04 5.92 -16.51
N ASN A 86 3.01 5.66 -15.63
CA ASN A 86 4.06 6.60 -15.26
C ASN A 86 5.43 5.92 -15.38
N THR A 87 6.40 6.61 -15.99
CA THR A 87 7.76 6.12 -16.23
C THR A 87 8.83 6.79 -15.36
N ASN A 88 8.40 7.50 -14.32
CA ASN A 88 9.29 8.18 -13.38
C ASN A 88 10.31 7.19 -12.79
N PRO A 89 11.63 7.47 -12.89
CA PRO A 89 12.67 6.54 -12.45
C PRO A 89 12.65 6.29 -10.93
N LEU A 90 12.05 7.20 -10.15
CA LEU A 90 11.91 7.03 -8.70
C LEU A 90 11.02 5.84 -8.33
N ILE A 91 10.11 5.42 -9.22
CA ILE A 91 9.25 4.25 -8.99
C ILE A 91 10.10 3.01 -8.71
N ASN A 92 11.11 2.75 -9.55
CA ASN A 92 11.98 1.60 -9.34
C ASN A 92 12.81 1.72 -8.05
N ARG A 93 13.22 2.94 -7.68
CA ARG A 93 13.97 3.18 -6.43
C ARG A 93 13.12 2.93 -5.19
N ILE A 94 11.87 3.38 -5.20
CA ILE A 94 10.90 3.12 -4.13
C ILE A 94 10.69 1.61 -3.97
N VAL A 95 10.44 0.92 -5.10
CA VAL A 95 10.23 -0.53 -5.12
C VAL A 95 11.44 -1.28 -4.57
N GLU A 96 12.66 -0.89 -4.97
CA GLU A 96 13.91 -1.49 -4.46
C GLU A 96 14.04 -1.35 -2.93
N ILE A 97 13.71 -0.17 -2.37
CA ILE A 97 13.79 0.08 -0.93
C ILE A 97 12.79 -0.78 -0.16
N GLU A 98 11.52 -0.75 -0.59
CA GLU A 98 10.46 -1.49 0.11
C GLU A 98 10.62 -3.00 -0.03
N GLU A 99 11.11 -3.50 -1.16
CA GLU A 99 11.39 -4.92 -1.34
C GLU A 99 12.50 -5.40 -0.40
N GLN A 100 13.54 -4.59 -0.18
CA GLN A 100 14.58 -4.89 0.82
C GLN A 100 14.00 -4.92 2.23
N TRP A 101 13.18 -3.94 2.58
CA TRP A 101 12.51 -3.91 3.88
C TRP A 101 11.57 -5.10 4.10
N GLU A 102 10.80 -5.50 3.10
CA GLU A 102 9.98 -6.70 3.12
C GLU A 102 10.83 -7.97 3.32
N ALA A 103 11.99 -8.07 2.66
CA ALA A 103 12.90 -9.19 2.83
C ALA A 103 13.49 -9.25 4.25
N GLU A 104 13.80 -8.10 4.86
CA GLU A 104 14.24 -8.01 6.25
C GLU A 104 13.16 -8.46 7.23
N VAL A 105 11.92 -7.99 7.06
CA VAL A 105 10.78 -8.39 7.88
C VAL A 105 10.53 -9.89 7.74
N ARG A 106 10.54 -10.43 6.52
CA ARG A 106 10.35 -11.87 6.26
C ARG A 106 11.43 -12.72 6.92
N LYS A 107 12.68 -12.24 6.94
CA LYS A 107 13.79 -12.93 7.62
C LYS A 107 13.61 -12.92 9.13
N LYS A 108 13.11 -11.81 9.70
CA LYS A 108 12.93 -11.63 11.13
C LYS A 108 11.66 -12.33 11.65
N TYR A 109 10.60 -12.34 10.85
CA TYR A 109 9.27 -12.85 11.18
C TYR A 109 8.66 -13.69 10.04
N PRO A 110 9.16 -14.94 9.83
CA PRO A 110 8.80 -15.74 8.66
C PRO A 110 7.30 -16.04 8.49
N SER A 111 6.55 -16.08 9.60
CA SER A 111 5.11 -16.39 9.63
C SER A 111 4.19 -15.17 9.57
N ILE A 112 4.72 -13.95 9.70
CA ILE A 112 3.95 -12.68 9.65
C ILE A 112 3.82 -12.21 8.21
N VAL A 113 4.86 -12.43 7.39
CA VAL A 113 4.84 -12.06 5.97
C VAL A 113 4.05 -13.12 5.20
N ILE A 114 2.75 -13.20 5.50
CA ILE A 114 1.76 -13.75 4.58
C ILE A 114 1.61 -12.66 3.54
N SER A 115 2.50 -12.71 2.55
CA SER A 115 2.58 -11.87 1.35
C SER A 115 1.36 -10.96 1.21
N GLN A 116 1.46 -9.68 1.61
CA GLN A 116 0.36 -8.74 1.47
C GLN A 116 -0.12 -8.79 0.01
N GLY A 117 -1.37 -9.21 -0.20
CA GLY A 117 -2.01 -9.33 -1.51
C GLY A 117 -1.72 -10.59 -2.33
N ALA A 118 -0.82 -11.50 -1.93
CA ALA A 118 -0.54 -12.68 -2.78
C ALA A 118 -1.64 -13.74 -2.75
N GLU A 119 -2.43 -13.84 -1.68
CA GLU A 119 -3.62 -14.71 -1.69
C GLU A 119 -4.78 -14.09 -2.46
N GLN A 120 -4.90 -12.75 -2.49
CA GLN A 120 -6.00 -12.05 -3.15
C GLN A 120 -5.75 -11.78 -4.64
N ALA A 121 -4.49 -11.83 -5.10
CA ALA A 121 -4.09 -11.56 -6.48
C ALA A 121 -3.35 -12.75 -7.15
N GLY A 122 -3.58 -13.97 -6.68
CA GLY A 122 -3.09 -15.18 -7.37
C GLY A 122 -1.57 -15.26 -7.48
N GLY A 123 -0.84 -14.98 -6.39
CA GLY A 123 0.58 -15.28 -6.24
C GLY A 123 1.50 -14.78 -7.37
N SER A 124 2.08 -13.59 -7.24
CA SER A 124 3.53 -13.41 -7.31
C SER A 124 3.95 -11.94 -7.26
N ASN A 125 4.99 -11.71 -6.47
CA ASN A 125 5.87 -10.54 -6.42
C ASN A 125 5.27 -9.21 -5.89
N PHE A 126 5.45 -8.96 -4.59
CA PHE A 126 5.24 -7.67 -3.92
C PHE A 126 5.75 -6.49 -4.75
N ALA A 127 6.94 -6.59 -5.35
CA ALA A 127 7.54 -5.53 -6.16
C ALA A 127 6.69 -5.20 -7.40
N ARG A 128 6.05 -6.20 -8.02
CA ARG A 128 5.14 -5.97 -9.16
C ARG A 128 3.89 -5.22 -8.72
N TYR A 129 3.27 -5.66 -7.62
CA TYR A 129 2.06 -5.03 -7.10
C TYR A 129 2.31 -3.58 -6.69
N LEU A 130 3.38 -3.35 -5.92
CA LEU A 130 3.80 -2.02 -5.49
C LEU A 130 4.11 -1.12 -6.69
N LYS A 131 4.85 -1.65 -7.68
CA LYS A 131 5.18 -0.89 -8.88
C LYS A 131 3.93 -0.40 -9.64
N VAL A 132 2.98 -1.29 -9.93
CA VAL A 132 1.79 -0.91 -10.70
C VAL A 132 0.86 0.00 -9.90
N GLU A 133 0.90 -0.06 -8.58
CA GLU A 133 0.22 0.92 -7.72
C GLU A 133 0.87 2.31 -7.84
N ILE A 134 2.18 2.42 -7.66
CA ILE A 134 2.89 3.70 -7.73
C ILE A 134 2.82 4.32 -9.13
N GLU A 135 2.75 3.50 -10.20
CA GLU A 135 2.53 3.98 -11.56
C GLU A 135 1.23 4.81 -11.70
N THR A 136 0.25 4.67 -10.81
CA THR A 136 -0.99 5.46 -10.82
C THR A 136 -0.85 6.85 -10.18
N TYR A 137 0.24 7.12 -9.47
CA TYR A 137 0.46 8.35 -8.74
C TYR A 137 1.02 9.46 -9.64
N SER A 138 0.77 10.72 -9.28
CA SER A 138 1.44 11.84 -9.93
C SER A 138 2.92 11.89 -9.56
N ASP A 139 3.73 12.55 -10.41
CA ASP A 139 5.16 12.73 -10.13
C ASP A 139 5.43 13.46 -8.81
N LYS A 140 4.53 14.37 -8.41
CA LYS A 140 4.60 15.05 -7.10
C LYS A 140 4.45 14.06 -5.95
N THR A 141 3.44 13.19 -6.02
CA THR A 141 3.21 12.15 -5.00
C THR A 141 4.36 11.15 -4.95
N ILE A 142 4.88 10.72 -6.10
CA ILE A 142 6.04 9.80 -6.19
C ILE A 142 7.27 10.42 -5.52
N MET A 143 7.56 11.70 -5.81
CA MET A 143 8.69 12.41 -5.22
C MET A 143 8.55 12.53 -3.69
N LEU A 144 7.39 12.96 -3.19
CA LEU A 144 7.13 13.10 -1.76
C LEU A 144 7.15 11.76 -1.03
N TYR A 145 6.67 10.70 -1.68
CA TYR A 145 6.74 9.36 -1.12
C TYR A 145 8.19 8.87 -1.03
N TYR A 146 8.99 9.08 -2.09
CA TYR A 146 10.41 8.78 -2.08
C TYR A 146 11.16 9.55 -0.96
N GLU A 147 10.91 10.85 -0.81
CA GLU A 147 11.49 11.66 0.28
C GLU A 147 11.14 11.09 1.66
N ASN A 148 9.89 10.64 1.85
CA ASN A 148 9.47 9.98 3.09
C ASN A 148 10.28 8.70 3.37
N LEU A 149 10.55 7.89 2.34
CA LEU A 149 11.39 6.69 2.47
C LEU A 149 12.84 7.05 2.81
N MET A 150 13.39 8.07 2.16
CA MET A 150 14.77 8.52 2.41
C MET A 150 14.94 9.01 3.86
N VAL A 151 13.98 9.77 4.39
CA VAL A 151 13.99 10.20 5.80
C VAL A 151 13.93 9.00 6.76
N ALA A 152 13.23 7.93 6.40
CA ALA A 152 13.20 6.71 7.21
C ALA A 152 14.55 5.97 7.16
N LEU A 153 15.15 5.85 5.98
CA LEU A 153 16.48 5.26 5.79
C LEU A 153 17.57 6.00 6.58
N GLU A 154 17.59 7.33 6.53
CA GLU A 154 18.53 8.16 7.31
C GLU A 154 18.39 7.94 8.81
N LYS A 155 17.19 7.59 9.27
CA LYS A 155 16.88 7.29 10.68
C LYS A 155 17.04 5.81 11.03
N GLY A 156 17.51 4.98 10.09
CA GLY A 156 17.66 3.53 10.27
C GLY A 156 16.33 2.82 10.56
N LYS A 157 15.23 3.30 9.96
CA LYS A 157 13.88 2.77 10.17
C LYS A 157 13.41 1.99 8.94
N ASN A 158 12.89 0.80 9.17
CA ASN A 158 12.14 0.01 8.20
C ASN A 158 10.64 0.33 8.35
N LEU A 159 10.03 0.96 7.34
CA LEU A 159 8.62 1.34 7.42
C LEU A 159 7.68 0.13 7.24
N SER A 160 8.06 -0.86 6.43
CA SER A 160 7.28 -2.09 6.26
C SER A 160 7.09 -2.84 7.58
N GLU A 161 8.14 -2.96 8.40
CA GLU A 161 8.08 -3.55 9.75
C GLU A 161 7.07 -2.80 10.63
N LYS A 162 7.03 -1.47 10.53
CA LYS A 162 6.07 -0.66 11.30
C LYS A 162 4.64 -0.83 10.81
N VAL A 163 4.42 -0.95 9.50
CA VAL A 163 3.10 -1.26 8.92
C VAL A 163 2.59 -2.57 9.51
N TYR A 164 3.39 -3.63 9.47
CA TYR A 164 3.02 -4.90 10.09
C TYR A 164 2.76 -4.76 11.59
N GLY A 165 3.62 -4.02 12.30
CA GLY A 165 3.44 -3.78 13.74
C GLY A 165 2.10 -3.12 14.06
N LEU A 166 1.64 -2.17 13.23
CA LEU A 166 0.30 -1.57 13.38
C LEU A 166 -0.81 -2.57 13.08
N ILE A 167 -0.70 -3.33 12.00
CA ILE A 167 -1.72 -4.32 11.61
C ILE A 167 -1.92 -5.34 12.72
N TYR A 168 -0.85 -6.01 13.15
CA TYR A 168 -0.94 -7.08 14.15
C TYR A 168 -1.32 -6.56 15.53
N LYS A 169 -0.95 -5.32 15.87
CA LYS A 169 -1.45 -4.68 17.09
C LYS A 169 -2.96 -4.48 17.05
N GLN A 170 -3.53 -4.08 15.92
CA GLN A 170 -4.98 -3.95 15.76
C GLN A 170 -5.70 -5.31 15.74
N LEU A 171 -5.01 -6.38 15.35
CA LEU A 171 -5.49 -7.76 15.46
C LEU A 171 -5.37 -8.35 16.88
N GLY A 172 -4.89 -7.56 17.86
CA GLY A 172 -4.85 -7.94 19.27
C GLY A 172 -3.53 -8.51 19.78
N PHE A 173 -2.49 -8.56 18.95
CA PHE A 173 -1.16 -8.99 19.39
C PHE A 173 -0.39 -7.85 20.06
N ALA A 174 0.38 -8.14 21.09
CA ALA A 174 1.23 -7.17 21.77
C ALA A 174 2.50 -6.84 20.96
N SER A 175 3.01 -7.77 20.16
CA SER A 175 4.16 -7.55 19.29
C SER A 175 4.16 -8.44 18.04
N LEU A 176 5.05 -8.12 17.10
CA LEU A 176 5.29 -8.97 15.93
C LEU A 176 5.87 -10.33 16.35
N GLU A 177 6.75 -10.39 17.34
CA GLU A 177 7.30 -11.65 17.85
C GLU A 177 6.19 -12.59 18.36
N GLU A 178 5.23 -12.04 19.11
CA GLU A 178 4.06 -12.79 19.58
C GLU A 178 3.21 -13.29 18.41
N ALA A 179 2.87 -12.40 17.47
CA ALA A 179 2.11 -12.76 16.28
C ALA A 179 2.82 -13.84 15.45
N SER A 180 4.13 -13.70 15.23
CA SER A 180 4.92 -14.68 14.48
C SER A 180 4.87 -16.05 15.16
N SER A 181 5.04 -16.08 16.48
CA SER A 181 5.06 -17.33 17.25
C SER A 181 3.68 -17.99 17.30
N ALA A 182 2.60 -17.21 17.41
CA ALA A 182 1.23 -17.70 17.43
C ALA A 182 0.75 -18.25 16.07
N ILE A 183 1.24 -17.70 14.95
CA ILE A 183 0.88 -18.12 13.59
C ILE A 183 1.78 -19.27 13.11
N GLY A 184 3.05 -19.27 13.52
CA GLY A 184 4.05 -20.25 13.09
C GLY A 184 4.11 -21.53 13.92
N GLY A 185 3.37 -21.60 15.04
CA GLY A 185 3.26 -22.77 15.91
C GLY A 185 2.01 -23.58 15.60
#